data_AF-A0AA40GF91-F1
#
_entry.id   AF-A0AA40GF91-F1
#
_cell.length_a   1.000
_cell.length_b   1.000
_cell.length_c   1.000
_cell.angle_alpha   90.00
_cell.angle_beta   90.00
_cell.angle_gamma   90.00
#
_symmetry.space_group_name_H-M   'P 1'
#
loop_
_entity.id
_entity.type
_entity.pdbx_description
1 polymer ?
#
loop_
_entity_poly.entity_id
_entity_poly.type
_entity_poly.pdbx_seq_one_letter_code
_entity_poly.pdbx_strand_id
1 'polypeptide(L)'
;MFNENCDKTKCPGPLRHYKGLGCTPIYANPNDCCAKAYECSHLDNLSPNKCYVNGHKYNIGEMLKPEDSNRCDLNCTCTHYDDG
;
A
#
# COMPACT_ATOMS: atom_id res chain seq x y z
N MET A 1 -13.20 18.44 19.78
CA MET A 1 -12.63 17.37 20.64
C MET A 1 -12.09 16.30 19.71
N PHE A 2 -10.77 16.13 19.66
CA PHE A 2 -10.15 14.98 18.97
C PHE A 2 -10.46 13.74 19.82
N ASN A 3 -10.99 12.68 19.23
CA ASN A 3 -11.21 11.44 19.97
C ASN A 3 -9.85 10.81 20.25
N GLU A 4 -9.34 10.97 21.46
CA GLU A 4 -8.03 10.49 21.94
C GLU A 4 -7.89 8.94 21.96
N ASN A 5 -8.89 8.22 21.44
CA ASN A 5 -8.97 6.75 21.38
C ASN A 5 -9.22 6.19 19.97
N CYS A 6 -8.77 6.87 18.90
CA CYS A 6 -8.86 6.31 17.55
C CYS A 6 -7.65 5.39 17.24
N ASP A 7 -7.78 4.11 17.59
CA ASP A 7 -6.84 3.08 17.16
C ASP A 7 -7.18 2.60 15.74
N LYS A 8 -6.53 3.22 14.74
CA LYS A 8 -6.71 2.90 13.32
C LYS A 8 -6.38 1.44 12.98
N THR A 9 -5.64 0.71 13.83
CA THR A 9 -5.32 -0.70 13.58
C THR A 9 -6.55 -1.61 13.75
N LYS A 10 -7.61 -1.12 14.40
CA LYS A 10 -8.89 -1.82 14.58
C LYS A 10 -9.87 -1.62 13.44
N CYS A 11 -9.54 -0.79 12.46
CA CYS A 11 -10.41 -0.55 11.31
C CYS A 11 -10.50 -1.82 10.43
N PRO A 12 -11.67 -2.08 9.81
CA PRO A 12 -11.85 -3.27 8.99
C PRO A 12 -11.03 -3.21 7.70
N GLY A 13 -10.65 -4.39 7.21
CA GLY A 13 -10.03 -4.57 5.89
C GLY A 13 -8.50 -4.60 5.88
N PRO A 14 -7.90 -4.81 4.71
CA PRO A 14 -6.45 -4.90 4.57
C PRO A 14 -5.80 -3.51 4.60
N LEU A 15 -5.86 -2.81 5.74
CA LEU A 15 -5.38 -1.44 5.90
C LEU A 15 -3.93 -1.26 5.45
N ARG A 16 -3.08 -2.27 5.73
CA ARG A 16 -1.68 -2.29 5.33
C ARG A 16 -1.51 -2.36 3.81
N HIS A 17 -2.39 -3.06 3.11
CA HIS A 17 -2.34 -3.18 1.66
C HIS A 17 -2.59 -1.84 0.98
N TYR A 18 -3.71 -1.17 1.31
CA TYR A 18 -4.02 0.15 0.75
C TYR A 18 -2.97 1.21 1.10
N LYS A 19 -2.44 1.17 2.32
CA LYS A 19 -1.35 2.06 2.74
C LYS A 19 -0.06 1.79 1.94
N GLY A 20 0.29 0.52 1.73
CA GLY A 20 1.48 0.13 0.97
C GLY A 20 1.40 0.51 -0.52
N LEU A 21 0.19 0.50 -1.08
CA LEU A 21 -0.08 0.99 -2.43
C LEU A 21 -0.18 2.52 -2.53
N GLY A 22 -0.12 3.25 -1.41
CA GLY A 22 -0.26 4.71 -1.38
C GLY A 22 -1.68 5.20 -1.68
N CYS A 23 -2.71 4.37 -1.48
CA CYS A 23 -4.09 4.79 -1.68
C CYS A 23 -4.54 5.80 -0.62
N THR A 24 -5.40 6.73 -1.02
CA THR A 24 -5.88 7.81 -0.16
C THR A 24 -7.15 7.38 0.59
N PRO A 25 -7.19 7.43 1.93
CA PRO A 25 -8.39 7.07 2.69
C PRO A 25 -9.51 8.10 2.49
N ILE A 26 -10.71 7.62 2.18
CA ILE A 26 -11.94 8.40 2.08
C ILE A 26 -12.78 8.13 3.34
N TYR A 27 -13.04 9.18 4.12
CA TYR A 27 -13.86 9.13 5.33
C TYR A 27 -15.28 9.61 5.03
N ALA A 28 -16.30 9.04 5.69
CA ALA A 28 -17.67 9.51 5.51
C ALA A 28 -17.89 10.84 6.23
N ASN A 29 -17.26 11.03 7.39
CA ASN A 29 -17.26 12.26 8.16
C ASN A 29 -15.83 12.67 8.58
N PRO A 30 -15.56 13.97 8.82
CA PRO A 30 -14.24 14.46 9.22
C PRO A 30 -13.68 13.86 10.52
N ASN A 31 -14.56 13.38 11.41
CA ASN A 31 -14.20 12.83 12.71
C ASN A 31 -14.24 11.29 12.75
N ASP A 32 -14.47 10.63 11.62
CA ASP A 32 -14.48 9.17 11.57
C ASP A 32 -13.08 8.61 11.82
N CYS A 33 -13.00 7.58 12.65
CA CYS A 33 -11.72 6.92 12.93
C CYS A 33 -11.23 6.07 11.74
N CYS A 34 -12.17 5.45 11.02
CA CYS A 34 -11.89 4.52 9.94
C CYS A 34 -12.35 5.07 8.60
N ALA A 35 -11.54 4.85 7.56
CA ALA A 35 -11.94 5.16 6.21
C ALA A 35 -13.09 4.25 5.78
N LYS A 36 -14.05 4.80 5.04
CA LYS A 36 -15.13 4.06 4.40
C LYS A 36 -14.67 3.42 3.08
N ALA A 37 -13.74 4.07 2.39
CA ALA A 37 -13.17 3.60 1.14
C ALA A 37 -11.72 4.08 1.00
N TYR A 38 -11.00 3.56 -0.01
CA TYR A 38 -9.65 3.99 -0.36
C TYR A 38 -9.63 4.33 -1.85
N GLU A 39 -9.21 5.54 -2.18
CA GLU A 39 -9.00 5.98 -3.55
C GLU A 39 -7.64 5.51 -4.04
N CYS A 40 -7.63 4.75 -5.13
CA CYS A 40 -6.44 4.13 -5.71
C CYS A 40 -6.27 4.46 -7.20
N SER A 41 -7.02 5.44 -7.75
CA SER A 41 -6.96 5.82 -9.17
C SER A 41 -5.56 6.24 -9.66
N HIS A 42 -4.64 6.59 -8.74
CA HIS A 42 -3.25 6.87 -9.11
C HIS A 42 -2.52 5.62 -9.64
N LEU A 43 -3.02 4.42 -9.31
CA LEU A 43 -2.48 3.15 -9.78
C LEU A 43 -2.82 2.87 -11.25
N ASP A 44 -3.90 3.44 -11.78
CA ASP A 44 -4.37 3.18 -13.17
C ASP A 44 -3.35 3.63 -14.23
N ASN A 45 -2.49 4.58 -13.87
CA ASN A 45 -1.42 5.09 -14.75
C ASN A 45 -0.09 4.35 -14.59
N LEU A 46 -0.02 3.35 -13.71
CA LEU A 46 1.20 2.59 -13.48
C LEU A 46 1.42 1.57 -14.59
N SER A 47 2.69 1.31 -14.89
CA SER A 47 3.03 0.34 -15.93
C SER A 47 2.81 -1.07 -15.39
N PRO A 48 2.10 -1.96 -16.12
CA PRO A 48 1.90 -3.34 -15.67
C PRO A 48 3.20 -4.17 -15.68
N ASN A 49 4.25 -3.69 -16.33
CA ASN A 49 5.55 -4.37 -16.42
C ASN A 49 6.56 -3.89 -15.37
N LYS A 50 6.06 -3.38 -14.24
CA LYS A 50 6.88 -2.83 -13.16
C LYS A 50 6.23 -3.09 -11.81
N CYS A 51 7.06 -3.25 -10.79
CA CYS A 51 6.59 -3.40 -9.42
C CYS A 51 6.70 -2.08 -8.67
N TYR A 52 5.79 -1.88 -7.72
CA TYR A 52 5.68 -0.66 -6.94
C TYR A 52 5.58 -1.02 -5.46
N VAL A 53 6.59 -0.65 -4.68
CA VAL A 53 6.69 -0.99 -3.25
C VAL A 53 7.18 0.24 -2.50
N ASN A 54 6.49 0.63 -1.43
CA ASN A 54 6.85 1.76 -0.56
C ASN A 54 7.12 3.09 -1.29
N GLY A 55 6.43 3.32 -2.42
CA GLY A 55 6.62 4.52 -3.25
C GLY A 55 7.78 4.44 -4.23
N HIS A 56 8.55 3.35 -4.23
CA HIS A 56 9.60 3.09 -5.20
C HIS A 56 9.14 2.16 -6.31
N LYS A 57 9.80 2.32 -7.46
CA LYS A 57 9.50 1.65 -8.72
C LYS A 57 10.64 0.71 -9.07
N TYR A 58 10.28 -0.51 -9.43
CA TYR A 58 11.19 -1.61 -9.73
C TYR A 58 10.92 -2.17 -11.12
N ASN A 59 11.98 -2.46 -11.85
CA ASN A 59 11.94 -3.19 -13.12
C ASN A 59 11.87 -4.69 -12.86
N ILE A 60 11.36 -5.43 -13.83
CA ILE A 60 11.38 -6.91 -13.78
C ILE A 60 12.82 -7.40 -13.61
N GLY A 61 13.02 -8.34 -12.68
CA GLY A 61 14.32 -8.87 -12.28
C GLY A 61 15.04 -8.07 -11.20
N GLU A 62 14.58 -6.86 -10.85
CA GLU A 62 15.18 -6.11 -9.75
C GLU A 62 14.77 -6.67 -8.38
N MET A 63 15.75 -6.83 -7.50
CA MET A 63 15.52 -7.18 -6.10
C MET A 63 15.07 -5.96 -5.30
N LEU A 64 14.19 -6.19 -4.32
CA LEU A 64 13.77 -5.19 -3.35
C LEU A 64 14.99 -4.66 -2.61
N LYS A 65 15.12 -3.33 -2.58
CA LYS A 65 16.26 -2.71 -1.90
C LYS A 65 16.12 -2.86 -0.38
N PRO A 66 17.22 -2.96 0.38
CA PRO A 66 17.16 -3.10 1.83
C PRO A 66 16.41 -1.96 2.52
N GLU A 67 16.47 -0.72 1.99
CA GLU A 67 15.73 0.42 2.52
C GLU A 67 14.20 0.29 2.40
N ASP A 68 13.73 -0.49 1.43
CA ASP A 68 12.30 -0.75 1.20
C ASP A 68 11.85 -2.08 1.79
N SER A 69 12.79 -2.88 2.29
CA SER A 69 12.51 -4.19 2.85
C SER A 69 12.28 -4.13 4.36
N ASN A 70 11.35 -4.96 4.82
CA ASN A 70 11.18 -5.38 6.19
C ASN A 70 11.56 -6.86 6.37
N ARG A 71 11.48 -7.37 7.60
CA ARG A 71 11.85 -8.76 7.90
C ARG A 71 11.08 -9.83 7.12
N CYS A 72 9.92 -9.50 6.57
CA CYS A 72 9.02 -10.44 5.91
C CYS A 72 9.13 -10.45 4.38
N ASP A 73 9.86 -9.50 3.78
CA ASP A 73 10.00 -9.36 2.32
C ASP A 73 11.48 -9.30 1.89
N LEU A 74 12.38 -9.77 2.76
CA LEU A 74 13.80 -9.95 2.44
C LEU A 74 13.92 -10.88 1.21
N ASN A 75 14.62 -10.40 0.18
CA ASN A 75 14.83 -11.05 -1.11
C ASN A 75 13.61 -11.12 -2.04
N CYS A 76 12.57 -10.29 -1.82
CA CYS A 76 11.57 -10.10 -2.86
C CYS A 76 12.22 -9.62 -4.16
N THR A 77 11.75 -10.16 -5.28
CA THR A 77 12.21 -9.79 -6.63
C THR A 77 10.98 -9.43 -7.46
N CYS A 78 11.09 -8.39 -8.27
CA CYS A 78 10.03 -8.00 -9.17
C CYS A 78 9.92 -8.99 -10.34
N THR A 79 8.78 -9.66 -10.50
CA THR A 79 8.53 -10.65 -11.56
C THR A 79 7.28 -10.29 -12.38
N HIS A 80 7.10 -10.95 -13.52
CA HIS A 80 5.85 -10.88 -14.26
C HIS A 80 4.73 -11.62 -13.51
N TYR A 81 3.49 -11.20 -13.75
CA TYR A 81 2.32 -11.84 -13.16
C TYR A 81 2.11 -13.29 -13.68
N ASP A 82 2.50 -13.56 -14.92
CA ASP A 82 2.41 -14.89 -15.56
C ASP A 82 3.45 -15.92 -15.10
N ASP A 83 4.37 -15.55 -14.20
CA ASP A 83 5.43 -16.46 -13.68
C ASP A 83 4.98 -17.24 -12.42
N GLY A 84 3.67 -17.35 -12.18
CA GLY A 84 3.05 -17.97 -11.01
C GLY A 84 2.12 -19.13 -11.33
#